data_AF-A0A9C7QH77-F1
#
_entry.id   AF-A0A9C7QH77-F1
#
_cell.length_a   1.000
_cell.length_b   1.000
_cell.length_c   1.000
_cell.angle_alpha   90.00
_cell.angle_beta   90.00
_cell.angle_gamma   90.00
#
_symmetry.space_group_name_H-M   'P 1'
#
loop_
_entity.id
_entity.type
_entity.pdbx_description
1 polymer ?
#
loop_
_entity_poly.entity_id
_entity_poly.type
_entity_poly.pdbx_seq_one_letter_code
_entity_poly.pdbx_strand_id
1 'polypeptide(L)'
;MIKKLQSLKKKKGFTLVELIVVIAIIGVLAAILVPTMLGYVTSSRVTSANSTAASIKNNVDTFLTNADTAGYGMLKGSGNNSQISITVTSGTWTVTNPTTGAFKNGNGKTWGGSGSGAAGDTKVNVTAPETLLAIELADLFPEIQTASMIIYVEGGKTMAVAYTADTDGGITAGTDCPGITAGAAGAAGAAGGWSETTFAWDNSTAGVSSTGFIVGTAPTVALG
;
A
#
# COMPACT_ATOMS: atom_id res chain seq x y z
N MET A 1 -21.35 61.00 -43.63
CA MET A 1 -20.80 59.64 -43.34
C MET A 1 -20.42 59.43 -41.85
N ILE A 2 -21.13 59.98 -40.85
CA ILE A 2 -20.71 59.94 -39.42
C ILE A 2 -21.48 58.91 -38.56
N LYS A 3 -22.57 58.31 -39.06
CA LYS A 3 -23.42 57.39 -38.27
C LYS A 3 -22.80 56.03 -37.91
N LYS A 4 -21.65 55.65 -38.50
CA LYS A 4 -21.08 54.28 -38.32
C LYS A 4 -20.15 54.14 -37.08
N LEU A 5 -19.70 55.24 -36.48
CA LEU A 5 -18.82 55.24 -35.30
C LEU A 5 -19.56 55.21 -33.94
N GLN A 6 -20.87 55.51 -33.92
CA GLN A 6 -21.67 55.49 -32.68
C GLN A 6 -22.11 54.07 -32.24
N SER A 7 -22.01 53.06 -33.12
CA SER A 7 -22.43 51.69 -32.78
C SER A 7 -21.37 50.89 -32.00
N LEU A 8 -20.11 51.34 -31.97
CA LEU A 8 -19.01 50.64 -31.29
C LEU A 8 -18.93 50.95 -29.78
N LYS A 9 -19.64 51.96 -29.28
CA LYS A 9 -19.67 52.32 -27.84
C LYS A 9 -20.72 51.57 -27.01
N LYS A 10 -21.45 50.61 -27.60
CA LYS A 10 -22.50 49.83 -26.92
C LYS A 10 -22.04 48.50 -26.31
N LYS A 11 -20.73 48.27 -26.17
CA LYS A 11 -20.25 47.17 -25.32
C LYS A 11 -20.36 47.61 -23.86
N LYS A 12 -21.45 47.25 -23.19
CA LYS A 12 -21.54 47.33 -21.72
C LYS A 12 -20.44 46.43 -21.16
N GLY A 13 -19.36 47.03 -20.66
CA GLY A 13 -18.31 46.30 -19.95
C GLY A 13 -18.82 45.84 -18.59
N PHE A 14 -18.25 44.75 -18.07
CA PHE A 14 -18.46 44.32 -16.69
C PHE A 14 -18.03 45.46 -15.74
N THR A 15 -18.84 45.75 -14.74
CA THR A 15 -18.49 46.72 -13.70
C THR A 15 -17.49 46.10 -12.72
N LEU A 16 -16.60 46.93 -12.16
CA LEU A 16 -15.70 46.47 -11.10
C LEU A 16 -16.47 45.91 -9.90
N VAL A 17 -17.65 46.46 -9.61
CA VAL A 17 -18.52 46.00 -8.52
C VAL A 17 -19.04 44.59 -8.79
N GLU A 18 -19.49 44.29 -10.01
CA GLU A 18 -19.92 42.94 -10.39
C GLU A 18 -18.79 41.92 -10.23
N LEU A 19 -17.56 42.30 -10.59
CA LEU A 19 -16.39 41.42 -10.40
C LEU A 19 -16.11 41.15 -8.91
N ILE A 20 -16.18 42.20 -8.06
CA ILE A 20 -15.92 42.09 -6.62
C ILE A 20 -16.95 41.19 -5.93
N VAL A 21 -18.22 41.28 -6.30
CA VAL A 21 -19.26 40.41 -5.74
C VAL A 21 -19.05 38.95 -6.15
N VAL A 22 -18.64 38.70 -7.40
CA VAL A 22 -18.37 37.34 -7.88
C VAL A 22 -17.21 36.68 -7.12
N ILE A 23 -16.09 37.38 -6.96
CA ILE A 23 -14.96 36.83 -6.20
C ILE A 23 -15.30 36.63 -4.71
N ALA A 24 -16.17 37.47 -4.14
CA ALA A 24 -16.65 37.30 -2.77
C ALA A 24 -17.47 36.03 -2.61
N ILE A 25 -18.40 35.75 -3.54
CA ILE A 25 -19.21 34.52 -3.53
C ILE A 25 -18.32 33.29 -3.75
N ILE A 26 -17.40 33.33 -4.72
CA ILE A 26 -16.44 32.23 -4.96
C ILE A 26 -15.58 31.99 -3.72
N GLY A 27 -15.12 33.05 -3.04
CA GLY A 27 -14.33 32.94 -1.82
C GLY A 27 -15.07 32.20 -0.70
N VAL A 28 -16.35 32.53 -0.46
CA VAL A 28 -17.17 31.84 0.55
C VAL A 28 -17.41 30.37 0.17
N LEU A 29 -17.72 30.08 -1.10
CA LEU A 29 -17.92 28.70 -1.56
C LEU A 29 -16.64 27.87 -1.45
N ALA A 30 -15.50 28.45 -1.83
CA ALA A 30 -14.20 27.79 -1.75
C ALA A 30 -13.80 27.47 -0.30
N ALA A 31 -14.08 28.37 0.65
CA ALA A 31 -13.75 28.17 2.07
C ALA A 31 -14.43 26.93 2.69
N ILE A 32 -15.64 26.59 2.25
CA ILE A 32 -16.37 25.41 2.73
C ILE A 32 -16.00 24.15 1.91
N LEU A 33 -15.79 24.32 0.59
CA LEU A 33 -15.57 23.20 -0.33
C LEU A 33 -14.17 22.58 -0.20
N VAL A 34 -13.12 23.39 -0.03
CA VAL A 34 -11.73 22.90 0.03
C VAL A 34 -11.51 21.87 1.15
N PRO A 35 -11.85 22.13 2.43
CA PRO A 35 -11.61 21.15 3.50
C PRO A 35 -12.42 19.86 3.33
N THR A 36 -13.65 19.95 2.81
CA THR A 36 -14.49 18.76 2.60
C THR A 36 -13.97 17.90 1.45
N MET A 37 -13.56 18.50 0.33
CA MET A 37 -13.00 17.78 -0.82
C MET A 37 -11.70 17.04 -0.47
N LEU A 38 -10.83 17.62 0.37
CA LEU A 38 -9.59 16.96 0.80
C LEU A 38 -9.88 15.65 1.56
N GLY A 39 -10.86 15.65 2.47
CA GLY A 39 -11.29 14.44 3.18
C GLY A 39 -11.79 13.34 2.24
N TYR A 40 -12.66 13.68 1.29
CA TYR A 40 -13.19 12.72 0.30
C TYR A 40 -12.10 12.10 -0.58
N VAL A 41 -11.12 12.91 -1.03
CA VAL A 41 -10.00 12.42 -1.83
C VAL A 41 -9.16 11.44 -1.00
N THR A 42 -8.86 11.76 0.26
CA THR A 42 -8.10 10.86 1.14
C THR A 42 -8.85 9.54 1.38
N SER A 43 -10.13 9.58 1.73
CA SER A 43 -10.92 8.36 1.92
C SER A 43 -11.01 7.49 0.67
N SER A 44 -11.11 8.11 -0.52
CA SER A 44 -11.07 7.40 -1.81
C SER A 44 -9.72 6.72 -2.04
N ARG A 45 -8.60 7.41 -1.76
CA ARG A 45 -7.26 6.84 -1.85
C ARG A 45 -7.06 5.69 -0.89
N VAL A 46 -7.52 5.81 0.37
CA VAL A 46 -7.47 4.73 1.38
C VAL A 46 -8.29 3.52 0.92
N THR A 47 -9.50 3.75 0.40
CA THR A 47 -10.36 2.67 -0.10
C THR A 47 -9.71 1.93 -1.27
N SER A 48 -9.09 2.68 -2.21
CA SER A 48 -8.32 2.10 -3.31
C SER A 48 -7.13 1.30 -2.78
N ALA A 49 -6.39 1.83 -1.81
CA ALA A 49 -5.25 1.16 -1.20
C ALA A 49 -5.66 -0.12 -0.46
N ASN A 50 -6.80 -0.13 0.23
CA ASN A 50 -7.38 -1.32 0.87
C ASN A 50 -7.71 -2.40 -0.17
N SER A 51 -8.30 -2.01 -1.31
CA SER A 51 -8.60 -2.93 -2.40
C SER A 51 -7.32 -3.56 -2.98
N THR A 52 -6.28 -2.75 -3.18
CA THR A 52 -4.97 -3.24 -3.64
C THR A 52 -4.34 -4.18 -2.61
N ALA A 53 -4.36 -3.82 -1.32
CA ALA A 53 -3.86 -4.67 -0.23
C ALA A 53 -4.58 -6.03 -0.20
N ALA A 54 -5.89 -6.06 -0.41
CA ALA A 54 -6.68 -7.30 -0.46
C ALA A 54 -6.32 -8.18 -1.65
N SER A 55 -6.14 -7.58 -2.84
CA SER A 55 -5.66 -8.29 -4.02
C SER A 55 -4.27 -8.88 -3.80
N ILE A 56 -3.35 -8.11 -3.22
CA ILE A 56 -1.99 -8.58 -2.90
C ILE A 56 -2.06 -9.74 -1.90
N LYS A 57 -2.87 -9.61 -0.84
CA LYS A 57 -3.06 -10.66 0.17
C LYS A 57 -3.47 -12.00 -0.48
N ASN A 58 -4.46 -11.99 -1.37
CA ASN A 58 -4.96 -13.20 -2.03
C ASN A 58 -3.90 -13.84 -2.96
N ASN A 59 -3.09 -13.02 -3.65
CA ASN A 59 -2.03 -13.53 -4.51
C ASN A 59 -0.86 -14.09 -3.71
N VAL A 60 -0.49 -13.45 -2.60
CA VAL A 60 0.51 -14.00 -1.68
C VAL A 60 0.02 -15.31 -1.06
N ASP A 61 -1.26 -15.39 -0.67
CA ASP A 61 -1.89 -16.64 -0.20
C ASP A 61 -1.78 -17.77 -1.25
N THR A 62 -2.00 -17.43 -2.51
CA THR A 62 -1.87 -18.37 -3.64
C THR A 62 -0.42 -18.79 -3.82
N PHE A 63 0.53 -17.85 -3.81
CA PHE A 63 1.96 -18.13 -3.91
C PHE A 63 2.43 -19.07 -2.78
N LEU A 64 2.03 -18.80 -1.53
CA LEU A 64 2.40 -19.63 -0.37
C LEU A 64 1.82 -21.05 -0.49
N THR A 65 0.60 -21.18 -1.01
CA THR A 65 -0.04 -22.48 -1.26
C THR A 65 0.72 -23.28 -2.33
N ASN A 66 1.12 -22.62 -3.42
CA ASN A 66 1.92 -23.22 -4.48
C ASN A 66 3.31 -23.61 -3.98
N ALA A 67 3.95 -22.73 -3.21
CA ALA A 67 5.24 -22.97 -2.58
C ALA A 67 5.21 -24.17 -1.63
N ASP A 68 4.14 -24.32 -0.83
CA ASP A 68 3.95 -25.46 0.07
C ASP A 68 3.82 -26.77 -0.71
N THR A 69 3.02 -26.76 -1.79
CA THR A 69 2.87 -27.90 -2.70
C THR A 69 4.21 -28.28 -3.36
N ALA A 70 5.01 -27.26 -3.71
CA ALA A 70 6.34 -27.43 -4.29
C ALA A 70 7.45 -27.65 -3.25
N GLY A 71 7.13 -27.82 -1.95
CA GLY A 71 8.07 -28.22 -0.91
C GLY A 71 8.96 -27.12 -0.31
N TYR A 72 8.76 -25.85 -0.66
CA TYR A 72 9.52 -24.70 -0.15
C TYR A 72 8.66 -23.62 0.52
N GLY A 73 7.37 -23.93 0.77
CA GLY A 73 6.46 -23.06 1.50
C GLY A 73 6.75 -22.98 3.00
N MET A 74 5.89 -22.26 3.73
CA MET A 74 6.04 -22.12 5.18
C MET A 74 5.87 -23.44 5.93
N LEU A 75 6.54 -23.53 7.08
CA LEU A 75 6.23 -24.52 8.11
C LEU A 75 4.83 -24.26 8.67
N LYS A 76 4.13 -25.34 9.05
CA LYS A 76 2.75 -25.27 9.60
C LYS A 76 2.79 -25.04 11.12
N GLY A 77 1.72 -24.47 11.68
CA GLY A 77 1.55 -24.27 13.12
C GLY A 77 1.82 -22.83 13.57
N SER A 78 1.24 -22.45 14.72
CA SER A 78 1.08 -21.07 15.19
C SER A 78 2.34 -20.38 15.73
N GLY A 79 3.52 -20.92 15.42
CA GLY A 79 4.81 -20.36 15.80
C GLY A 79 5.77 -20.19 14.62
N ASN A 80 5.27 -20.43 13.40
CA ASN A 80 5.99 -20.21 12.15
C ASN A 80 5.42 -18.97 11.48
N ASN A 81 5.90 -17.82 11.94
CA ASN A 81 5.48 -16.51 11.46
C ASN A 81 6.63 -15.82 10.71
N SER A 82 6.26 -14.90 9.83
CA SER A 82 7.22 -14.02 9.17
C SER A 82 6.56 -12.70 8.82
N GLN A 83 7.28 -11.61 9.06
CA GLN A 83 7.00 -10.33 8.41
C GLN A 83 7.80 -10.32 7.09
N ILE A 84 7.16 -10.00 5.98
CA ILE A 84 7.81 -9.83 4.68
C ILE A 84 7.63 -8.37 4.29
N SER A 85 8.72 -7.68 3.98
CA SER A 85 8.70 -6.29 3.53
C SER A 85 8.93 -6.25 2.02
N ILE A 86 8.09 -5.54 1.28
CA ILE A 86 8.25 -5.36 -0.16
C ILE A 86 8.35 -3.88 -0.50
N THR A 87 9.35 -3.53 -1.30
CA THR A 87 9.49 -2.20 -1.89
C THR A 87 9.47 -2.34 -3.40
N VAL A 88 8.71 -1.46 -4.07
CA VAL A 88 8.66 -1.37 -5.53
C VAL A 88 9.26 -0.04 -5.94
N THR A 89 10.27 -0.10 -6.81
CA THR A 89 10.92 1.07 -7.38
C THR A 89 11.06 0.89 -8.88
N SER A 90 10.45 1.79 -9.65
CA SER A 90 10.42 1.73 -11.12
C SER A 90 9.96 0.36 -11.64
N GLY A 91 8.93 -0.22 -11.03
CA GLY A 91 8.37 -1.52 -11.39
C GLY A 91 9.21 -2.73 -10.98
N THR A 92 10.36 -2.54 -10.33
CA THR A 92 11.15 -3.63 -9.74
C THR A 92 10.67 -3.89 -8.32
N TRP A 93 10.18 -5.09 -8.08
CA TRP A 93 9.71 -5.56 -6.78
C TRP A 93 10.88 -6.16 -6.02
N THR A 94 11.08 -5.73 -4.79
CA THR A 94 12.15 -6.23 -3.90
C THR A 94 11.53 -6.72 -2.61
N VAL A 95 11.62 -8.02 -2.39
CA VAL A 95 11.13 -8.74 -1.21
C VAL A 95 12.28 -8.87 -0.22
N THR A 96 12.03 -8.56 1.06
CA THR A 96 13.04 -8.56 2.13
C THR A 96 12.47 -9.06 3.45
N ASN A 97 13.36 -9.45 4.35
CA ASN A 97 13.09 -9.87 5.73
C ASN A 97 12.23 -11.14 5.95
N PRO A 98 12.11 -12.11 5.03
CA PRO A 98 11.48 -13.38 5.39
C PRO A 98 12.29 -14.06 6.51
N THR A 99 11.59 -14.51 7.55
CA THR A 99 12.18 -15.24 8.66
C THR A 99 12.52 -16.65 8.16
N THR A 100 13.76 -16.88 7.75
CA THR A 100 14.19 -18.12 7.07
C THR A 100 13.80 -19.40 7.82
N GLY A 101 13.85 -19.38 9.16
CA GLY A 101 13.43 -20.49 10.01
C GLY A 101 11.93 -20.84 9.98
N ALA A 102 11.08 -19.96 9.43
CA ALA A 102 9.64 -20.18 9.28
C ALA A 102 9.27 -20.90 7.96
N PHE A 103 10.25 -21.15 7.08
CA PHE A 103 10.04 -21.74 5.75
C PHE A 103 10.80 -23.06 5.58
N LYS A 104 10.25 -23.93 4.73
CA LYS A 104 10.90 -25.18 4.32
C LYS A 104 11.99 -24.88 3.30
N ASN A 105 13.06 -25.67 3.36
CA ASN A 105 14.04 -25.77 2.29
C ASN A 105 13.80 -27.07 1.53
N GLY A 106 13.45 -26.96 0.26
CA GLY A 106 13.05 -28.12 -0.54
C GLY A 106 13.21 -27.85 -2.03
N ASN A 107 13.43 -28.91 -2.80
CA ASN A 107 13.51 -28.85 -4.27
C ASN A 107 14.51 -27.80 -4.80
N GLY A 108 15.66 -27.66 -4.11
CA GLY A 108 16.71 -26.70 -4.46
C GLY A 108 16.34 -25.24 -4.22
N LYS A 109 15.24 -24.96 -3.52
CA LYS A 109 14.81 -23.62 -3.14
C LYS A 109 15.07 -23.36 -1.66
N THR A 110 15.60 -22.17 -1.38
CA THR A 110 15.98 -21.73 -0.03
C THR A 110 15.67 -20.26 0.12
N TRP A 111 14.91 -19.89 1.17
CA TRP A 111 14.68 -18.50 1.54
C TRP A 111 15.99 -17.89 2.09
N GLY A 112 16.48 -16.84 1.42
CA GLY A 112 17.78 -16.22 1.64
C GLY A 112 17.75 -14.83 2.28
N GLY A 113 16.56 -14.28 2.57
CA GLY A 113 16.40 -12.99 3.27
C GLY A 113 16.15 -11.78 2.36
N SER A 114 16.46 -11.90 1.06
CA SER A 114 16.02 -10.91 0.06
C SER A 114 16.00 -11.49 -1.36
N GLY A 115 15.19 -10.90 -2.23
CA GLY A 115 15.15 -11.21 -3.65
C GLY A 115 14.34 -10.17 -4.41
N SER A 116 14.64 -9.99 -5.70
CA SER A 116 14.01 -8.96 -6.52
C SER A 116 13.61 -9.51 -7.89
N GLY A 117 12.60 -8.91 -8.50
CA GLY A 117 12.12 -9.25 -9.83
C GLY A 117 11.27 -8.14 -10.43
N ALA A 118 11.19 -8.13 -11.75
CA ALA A 118 10.33 -7.25 -12.54
C ALA A 118 9.38 -8.09 -13.41
N ALA A 119 8.35 -7.42 -13.94
CA ALA A 119 7.38 -8.06 -14.81
C ALA A 119 8.06 -8.64 -16.07
N GLY A 120 7.79 -9.90 -16.38
CA GLY A 120 8.36 -10.62 -17.51
C GLY A 120 9.72 -11.29 -17.22
N ASP A 121 10.28 -11.16 -16.03
CA ASP A 121 11.49 -11.88 -15.64
C ASP A 121 11.27 -13.40 -15.64
N THR A 122 12.32 -14.16 -15.98
CA THR A 122 12.22 -15.62 -16.02
C THR A 122 12.22 -16.21 -14.61
N LYS A 123 11.29 -17.13 -14.36
CA LYS A 123 11.24 -17.94 -13.13
C LYS A 123 12.13 -19.19 -13.20
N VAL A 124 12.73 -19.47 -14.35
CA VAL A 124 13.55 -20.66 -14.60
C VAL A 124 14.85 -20.57 -13.81
N ASN A 125 15.24 -21.66 -13.14
CA ASN A 125 16.45 -21.78 -12.32
C ASN A 125 16.56 -20.80 -11.15
N VAL A 126 15.51 -20.04 -10.83
CA VAL A 126 15.48 -19.18 -9.65
C VAL A 126 15.44 -20.04 -8.39
N THR A 127 16.47 -19.97 -7.57
CA THR A 127 16.61 -20.74 -6.33
C THR A 127 16.09 -20.02 -5.09
N ALA A 128 15.98 -18.69 -5.13
CA ALA A 128 15.45 -17.86 -4.05
C ALA A 128 13.94 -17.67 -4.19
N PRO A 129 13.11 -18.21 -3.29
CA PRO A 129 11.66 -17.99 -3.31
C PRO A 129 11.23 -16.52 -3.23
N GLU A 130 12.01 -15.65 -2.58
CA GLU A 130 11.77 -14.22 -2.54
C GLU A 130 11.75 -13.60 -3.94
N THR A 131 12.66 -14.07 -4.81
CA THR A 131 12.72 -13.62 -6.20
C THR A 131 11.52 -14.14 -6.98
N LEU A 132 11.09 -15.38 -6.76
CA LEU A 132 9.87 -15.91 -7.39
C LEU A 132 8.62 -15.10 -6.99
N LEU A 133 8.49 -14.78 -5.69
CA LEU A 133 7.41 -13.94 -5.19
C LEU A 133 7.45 -12.54 -5.81
N ALA A 134 8.63 -11.94 -5.89
CA ALA A 134 8.82 -10.63 -6.51
C ALA A 134 8.38 -10.63 -7.99
N ILE A 135 8.87 -11.59 -8.78
CA ILE A 135 8.49 -11.74 -10.19
C ILE A 135 6.98 -11.97 -10.33
N GLU A 136 6.40 -12.85 -9.51
CA GLU A 136 4.97 -13.17 -9.59
C GLU A 136 4.08 -11.97 -9.27
N LEU A 137 4.40 -11.20 -8.24
CA LEU A 137 3.67 -9.98 -7.94
C LEU A 137 3.90 -8.90 -9.00
N ALA A 138 5.10 -8.79 -9.56
CA ALA A 138 5.37 -7.87 -10.65
C ALA A 138 4.58 -8.20 -11.92
N ASP A 139 4.45 -9.49 -12.26
CA ASP A 139 3.64 -9.96 -13.38
C ASP A 139 2.14 -9.71 -13.16
N LEU A 140 1.67 -9.83 -11.92
CA LEU A 140 0.26 -9.64 -11.56
C LEU A 140 -0.14 -8.16 -11.48
N PHE A 141 0.79 -7.29 -11.08
CA PHE A 141 0.56 -5.86 -10.87
C PHE A 141 1.58 -4.99 -11.64
N PRO A 142 1.67 -5.12 -12.98
CA PRO A 142 2.64 -4.38 -13.78
C PRO A 142 2.42 -2.86 -13.74
N GLU A 143 1.22 -2.41 -13.38
CA GLU A 143 0.87 -1.01 -13.20
C GLU A 143 1.51 -0.36 -11.97
N ILE A 144 1.91 -1.15 -10.96
CA ILE A 144 2.53 -0.62 -9.74
C ILE A 144 4.01 -0.34 -10.02
N GLN A 145 4.33 0.95 -10.15
CA GLN A 145 5.69 1.40 -10.39
C GLN A 145 6.43 1.77 -9.11
N THR A 146 5.70 2.23 -8.09
CA THR A 146 6.25 2.69 -6.80
C THR A 146 5.29 2.29 -5.69
N ALA A 147 5.79 1.57 -4.69
CA ALA A 147 5.00 1.14 -3.53
C ALA A 147 5.89 0.67 -2.37
N SER A 148 5.32 0.67 -1.16
CA SER A 148 5.87 -0.02 0.00
C SER A 148 4.79 -0.88 0.63
N MET A 149 5.17 -2.10 1.04
CA MET A 149 4.26 -3.07 1.62
C MET A 149 4.89 -3.81 2.79
N ILE A 150 4.05 -4.18 3.75
CA ILE A 150 4.39 -5.12 4.81
C ILE A 150 3.34 -6.21 4.83
N ILE A 151 3.79 -7.45 4.79
CA ILE A 151 2.94 -8.63 4.73
C ILE A 151 3.25 -9.50 5.94
N TYR A 152 2.21 -9.93 6.64
CA TYR A 152 2.29 -10.84 7.77
C TYR A 152 1.78 -12.20 7.36
N VAL A 153 2.63 -13.22 7.52
CA VAL A 153 2.31 -14.60 7.19
C VAL A 153 2.51 -15.50 8.41
N GLU A 154 1.64 -16.47 8.59
CA GLU A 154 1.69 -17.46 9.67
C GLU A 154 1.17 -18.81 9.18
N GLY A 155 1.93 -19.88 9.44
CA GLY A 155 1.48 -21.25 9.17
C GLY A 155 1.13 -21.54 7.70
N GLY A 156 1.72 -20.80 6.76
CA GLY A 156 1.45 -20.90 5.32
C GLY A 156 0.20 -20.15 4.86
N LYS A 157 -0.24 -19.15 5.62
CA LYS A 157 -1.35 -18.26 5.28
C LYS A 157 -0.92 -16.81 5.49
N THR A 158 -1.44 -15.91 4.69
CA THR A 158 -1.29 -14.46 4.83
C THR A 158 -2.34 -13.96 5.80
N MET A 159 -1.89 -13.43 6.93
CA MET A 159 -2.72 -12.89 7.98
C MET A 159 -3.15 -11.47 7.63
N ALA A 160 -2.19 -10.64 7.23
CA ALA A 160 -2.46 -9.27 6.88
C ALA A 160 -1.47 -8.67 5.88
N VAL A 161 -1.89 -7.62 5.21
CA VAL A 161 -1.09 -6.80 4.29
C VAL A 161 -1.35 -5.34 4.60
N ALA A 162 -0.29 -4.57 4.74
CA ALA A 162 -0.30 -3.11 4.67
C ALA A 162 0.35 -2.70 3.35
N TYR A 163 -0.27 -1.75 2.65
CA TYR A 163 0.15 -1.27 1.34
C TYR A 163 0.08 0.25 1.31
N THR A 164 1.11 0.87 0.75
CA THR A 164 1.07 2.28 0.36
C THR A 164 1.64 2.43 -1.04
N ALA A 165 1.04 3.34 -1.82
CA ALA A 165 1.60 3.82 -3.07
C ALA A 165 2.58 5.00 -2.85
N ASP A 166 2.62 5.53 -1.62
CA ASP A 166 3.56 6.56 -1.20
C ASP A 166 4.92 5.94 -0.88
N THR A 167 5.99 6.54 -1.38
CA THR A 167 7.34 5.98 -1.32
C THR A 167 8.34 6.85 -0.56
N ASP A 168 7.90 7.95 0.04
CA ASP A 168 8.78 8.87 0.77
C ASP A 168 9.23 8.31 2.13
N GLY A 169 9.92 7.16 2.14
CA GLY A 169 10.47 6.50 3.34
C GLY A 169 9.91 5.10 3.62
N GLY A 170 8.84 4.71 2.90
CA GLY A 170 8.17 3.43 3.09
C GLY A 170 7.37 3.36 4.40
N ILE A 171 6.66 2.24 4.59
CA ILE A 171 5.89 2.01 5.82
C ILE A 171 6.68 1.15 6.81
N THR A 172 6.53 1.46 8.09
CA THR A 172 7.18 0.74 9.20
C THR A 172 6.13 0.04 10.07
N ALA A 173 6.33 -1.25 10.30
CA ALA A 173 5.50 -2.07 11.17
C ALA A 173 5.45 -1.52 12.60
N GLY A 174 4.26 -1.40 13.19
CA GLY A 174 4.05 -0.86 14.54
C GLY A 174 4.14 0.67 14.63
N THR A 175 4.49 1.36 13.54
CA THR A 175 4.47 2.83 13.46
C THR A 175 3.41 3.31 12.48
N ASP A 176 3.44 2.79 11.26
CA ASP A 176 2.56 3.22 10.16
C ASP A 176 1.42 2.23 9.89
N CYS A 177 1.56 1.01 10.40
CA CYS A 177 0.60 -0.07 10.22
C CYS A 177 0.65 -1.02 11.44
N PRO A 178 -0.32 -1.94 11.58
CA PRO A 178 -0.28 -2.92 12.67
C PRO A 178 0.99 -3.73 12.58
N GLY A 179 1.68 -3.87 13.71
CA GLY A 179 2.86 -4.72 13.83
C GLY A 179 2.49 -6.19 14.04
N ILE A 180 3.47 -7.07 13.92
CA ILE A 180 3.38 -8.39 14.57
C ILE A 180 3.64 -8.15 16.06
N THR A 181 2.73 -8.55 16.95
CA THR A 181 3.12 -8.61 18.36
C THR A 181 4.20 -9.67 18.46
N ALA A 182 5.38 -9.31 18.95
CA ALA A 182 6.44 -10.28 19.16
C ALA A 182 5.97 -11.31 20.18
N GLY A 183 5.55 -12.48 19.71
CA GLY A 183 5.93 -13.70 20.41
C GLY A 183 7.46 -13.75 20.28
N ALA A 184 8.16 -13.20 21.27
CA ALA A 184 9.62 -13.12 21.43
C ALA A 184 10.46 -13.37 20.16
N ALA A 185 11.07 -12.31 19.61
CA ALA A 185 12.09 -12.41 18.58
C ALA A 185 13.10 -13.53 18.90
N GLY A 186 13.22 -14.51 18.02
CA GLY A 186 14.30 -15.52 18.07
C GLY A 186 13.95 -16.91 18.61
N ALA A 187 12.69 -17.22 18.94
CA ALA A 187 12.29 -18.58 19.25
C ALA A 187 11.20 -19.07 18.28
N ALA A 188 11.55 -20.03 17.41
CA ALA A 188 10.56 -20.83 16.71
C ALA A 188 9.54 -21.36 17.75
N GLY A 189 8.24 -21.07 17.58
CA GLY A 189 7.20 -21.50 18.54
C GLY A 189 6.59 -20.42 19.44
N ALA A 190 7.05 -19.16 19.41
CA ALA A 190 6.36 -18.08 20.13
C ALA A 190 5.29 -17.44 19.22
N ALA A 191 4.02 -17.61 19.58
CA ALA A 191 2.88 -17.09 18.82
C ALA A 191 2.91 -15.55 18.79
N GLY A 192 3.45 -14.98 17.71
CA GLY A 192 3.31 -13.57 17.39
C GLY A 192 2.26 -13.42 16.31
N GLY A 193 1.10 -12.87 16.68
CA GLY A 193 -0.02 -12.61 15.78
C GLY A 193 -0.11 -11.14 15.37
N TRP A 194 -0.89 -10.89 14.33
CA TRP A 194 -1.30 -9.55 13.94
C TRP A 194 -2.07 -8.89 15.10
N SER A 195 -1.60 -7.74 15.58
CA SER A 195 -2.26 -7.00 16.66
C SER A 195 -2.72 -5.65 16.16
N GLU A 196 -4.02 -5.53 15.95
CA GLU A 196 -4.67 -4.26 15.63
C GLU A 196 -4.50 -3.23 16.75
N THR A 197 -4.27 -3.68 17.99
CA THR A 197 -4.18 -2.79 19.17
C THR A 197 -2.83 -2.10 19.33
N THR A 198 -1.81 -2.46 18.53
CA THR A 198 -0.45 -1.90 18.67
C THR A 198 -0.19 -0.65 17.84
N PHE A 199 -1.16 -0.17 17.07
CA PHE A 199 -1.02 1.03 16.25
C PHE A 199 -2.34 1.80 16.15
N ALA A 200 -2.26 3.11 15.94
CA ALA A 200 -3.40 3.97 15.63
C ALA A 200 -3.06 4.82 14.41
N TRP A 201 -4.08 5.20 13.64
CA TRP A 201 -3.94 6.23 12.60
C TRP A 201 -3.52 7.57 13.21
N ASP A 202 -3.20 8.57 12.39
CA ASP A 202 -2.76 9.92 12.81
C ASP A 202 -3.75 10.70 13.72
N ASN A 203 -4.85 10.05 14.14
CA ASN A 203 -5.89 10.52 15.05
C ASN A 203 -6.68 11.74 14.52
N SER A 204 -6.45 12.13 13.26
CA SER A 204 -7.11 13.25 12.59
C SER A 204 -7.68 12.86 11.22
N THR A 205 -7.17 11.80 10.60
CA THR A 205 -7.45 11.36 9.25
C THR A 205 -7.41 9.83 9.16
N ALA A 206 -8.60 9.27 8.98
CA ALA A 206 -8.83 7.86 8.75
C ALA A 206 -7.91 7.29 7.63
N GLY A 207 -7.01 6.36 7.97
CA GLY A 207 -6.16 5.64 7.00
C GLY A 207 -4.87 6.38 6.62
N VAL A 208 -4.53 7.45 7.35
CA VAL A 208 -3.26 8.15 7.24
C VAL A 208 -2.39 7.78 8.45
N SER A 209 -1.17 7.30 8.20
CA SER A 209 -0.22 6.98 9.25
C SER A 209 0.20 8.24 10.01
N SER A 210 0.72 8.08 11.22
CA SER A 210 1.26 9.18 12.02
C SER A 210 2.40 9.95 11.32
N THR A 211 3.04 9.34 10.33
CA THR A 211 4.09 9.91 9.46
C THR A 211 3.54 10.59 8.20
N GLY A 212 2.23 10.51 7.94
CA GLY A 212 1.54 11.18 6.83
C GLY A 212 1.28 10.33 5.59
N PHE A 213 1.62 9.05 5.59
CA PHE A 213 1.37 8.16 4.44
C PHE A 213 -0.07 7.68 4.41
N ILE A 214 -0.64 7.57 3.21
CA ILE A 214 -1.91 6.86 3.02
C ILE A 214 -1.64 5.36 2.96
N VAL A 215 -2.13 4.63 3.95
CA VAL A 215 -1.89 3.19 4.07
C VAL A 215 -3.20 2.43 3.97
N GLY A 216 -3.27 1.54 2.98
CA GLY A 216 -4.32 0.54 2.88
C GLY A 216 -3.96 -0.73 3.65
N THR A 217 -4.97 -1.39 4.22
CA THR A 217 -4.82 -2.63 4.99
C THR A 217 -5.80 -3.71 4.53
N ALA A 218 -5.34 -4.95 4.57
CA ALA A 218 -6.15 -6.15 4.39
C ALA A 218 -5.78 -7.17 5.49
N PRO A 219 -6.68 -7.56 6.40
CA PRO A 219 -8.05 -7.07 6.52
C PRO A 219 -8.09 -5.57 6.83
N THR A 220 -9.20 -4.93 6.46
CA THR A 220 -9.36 -3.49 6.67
C THR A 220 -9.46 -3.21 8.15
N VAL A 221 -8.50 -2.44 8.67
CA VAL A 221 -8.52 -2.01 10.06
C VAL A 221 -9.52 -0.88 10.21
N ALA A 222 -10.27 -0.90 11.31
CA ALA A 222 -11.16 0.19 11.66
C ALA A 222 -10.40 1.51 11.70
N LEU A 223 -10.95 2.51 11.04
CA LEU A 223 -10.45 3.87 11.07
C LEU A 223 -10.95 4.46 12.39
N GLY A 224 -10.02 4.80 13.30
CA GLY A 224 -10.33 5.41 14.60
C GLY A 224 -11.06 6.74 14.46
#